data_AF-A0A2V7YKW6-F1
#
_entry.id   AF-A0A2V7YKW6-F1
#
_cell.length_a   1.000
_cell.length_b   1.000
_cell.length_c   1.000
_cell.angle_alpha   90.00
_cell.angle_beta   90.00
_cell.angle_gamma   90.00
#
_symmetry.space_group_name_H-M   'P 1'
#
loop_
_entity.id
_entity.type
_entity.pdbx_description
1 polymer ?
#
loop_
_entity_poly.entity_id
_entity_poly.type
_entity_poly.pdbx_seq_one_letter_code
_entity_poly.pdbx_strand_id
1 'polypeptide(L)'
;MRRSCTTQLCPPGRVIASMRSRVWVVIDCSMLVVVIALQAWRLTGVPLHEWLAIGLLAAVVAHLLLHWSWVEKWSRRLLAPGTARARINYALNLTLFLTMTAAMASGFAISKVVLPLWHGIHEFSSRVALACAALHLALNWDRLFVRRPRFRALTARVATIAVAIVIVSTAVYAIDRVMPRPDIMLITRDGRRIEHAAPPPDITKLRRDEIAPSARGIPPFVVQSIAVAVIAVVGRKVLRLRLD
;
A
#
# COMPACT_ATOMS: atom_id res chain seq x y z
N MET A 1 -1.44 -30.24 -56.18
CA MET A 1 -1.18 -29.09 -55.26
C MET A 1 -2.40 -28.86 -54.37
N ARG A 2 -2.35 -29.28 -53.09
CA ARG A 2 -3.29 -28.80 -52.05
C ARG A 2 -2.45 -28.49 -50.81
N ARG A 3 -2.39 -27.21 -50.42
CA ARG A 3 -1.77 -26.77 -49.17
C ARG A 3 -2.79 -26.98 -48.05
N SER A 4 -2.51 -27.89 -47.14
CA SER A 4 -3.29 -28.08 -45.92
C SER A 4 -2.98 -26.91 -44.96
N CYS A 5 -4.01 -26.13 -44.62
CA CYS A 5 -3.94 -25.05 -43.65
C CYS A 5 -4.11 -25.66 -42.25
N THR A 6 -3.02 -25.82 -41.51
CA THR A 6 -3.06 -26.29 -40.13
C THR A 6 -3.39 -25.11 -39.21
N THR A 7 -4.64 -24.99 -38.79
CA THR A 7 -5.05 -24.15 -37.67
C THR A 7 -4.36 -24.65 -36.39
N GLN A 8 -3.25 -24.01 -36.05
CA GLN A 8 -2.54 -24.26 -34.80
C GLN A 8 -3.40 -23.72 -33.64
N LEU A 9 -4.14 -24.62 -32.98
CA LEU A 9 -4.87 -24.31 -31.73
C LEU A 9 -3.85 -23.84 -30.68
N CYS A 10 -4.00 -22.61 -30.21
CA CYS A 10 -3.17 -22.04 -29.15
C CYS A 10 -3.36 -22.86 -27.86
N PRO A 11 -2.30 -23.32 -27.18
CA PRO A 11 -2.44 -24.13 -25.98
C PRO A 11 -3.14 -23.31 -24.87
N PRO A 12 -4.16 -23.88 -24.19
CA PRO A 12 -5.00 -23.15 -23.21
C PRO A 12 -4.20 -22.54 -22.05
N GLY A 13 -3.00 -23.03 -21.76
CA GLY A 13 -2.12 -22.48 -20.73
C GLY A 13 -1.52 -21.10 -21.03
N ARG A 14 -1.43 -20.69 -22.31
CA ARG A 14 -0.75 -19.43 -22.69
C ARG A 14 -1.60 -18.20 -22.35
N VAL A 15 -2.93 -18.32 -22.43
CA VAL A 15 -3.86 -17.21 -22.11
C VAL A 15 -3.93 -16.98 -20.61
N ILE A 16 -4.02 -18.06 -19.81
CA ILE A 16 -4.10 -18.02 -18.34
C ILE A 16 -2.82 -17.40 -17.74
N ALA A 17 -1.64 -17.77 -18.26
CA ALA A 17 -0.37 -17.18 -17.83
C ALA A 17 -0.26 -15.67 -18.15
N SER A 18 -0.84 -15.21 -19.27
CA SER A 18 -0.80 -13.79 -19.66
C SER A 18 -1.81 -12.89 -18.92
N MET A 19 -2.90 -13.45 -18.41
CA MET A 19 -3.87 -12.72 -17.59
C MET A 19 -3.35 -12.57 -16.16
N ARG A 20 -2.72 -13.63 -15.62
CA ARG A 20 -2.14 -13.63 -14.28
C ARG A 20 -1.05 -12.56 -14.10
N SER A 21 -0.18 -12.39 -15.10
CA SER A 21 0.87 -11.35 -15.05
C SER A 21 0.33 -9.92 -15.12
N ARG A 22 -0.80 -9.69 -15.78
CA ARG A 22 -1.45 -8.38 -15.83
C ARG A 22 -2.11 -8.00 -14.52
N VAL A 23 -2.79 -8.95 -13.87
CA VAL A 23 -3.42 -8.72 -12.55
C VAL A 23 -2.36 -8.32 -11.51
N TRP A 24 -1.20 -8.97 -11.52
CA TRP A 24 -0.08 -8.63 -10.63
C TRP A 24 0.38 -7.18 -10.79
N VAL A 25 0.66 -6.76 -12.03
CA VAL A 25 1.08 -5.38 -12.32
C VAL A 25 0.04 -4.35 -11.91
N VAL A 26 -1.26 -4.64 -12.13
CA VAL A 26 -2.34 -3.72 -11.72
C VAL A 26 -2.37 -3.54 -10.21
N ILE A 27 -2.28 -4.63 -9.46
CA ILE A 27 -2.29 -4.58 -8.00
C ILE A 27 -1.08 -3.80 -7.50
N ASP A 28 0.12 -4.09 -7.99
CA ASP A 28 1.35 -3.38 -7.59
C ASP A 28 1.27 -1.87 -7.90
N CYS A 29 0.77 -1.49 -9.09
CA CYS A 29 0.55 -0.10 -9.45
C CYS A 29 -0.50 0.57 -8.56
N SER A 30 -1.60 -0.11 -8.24
CA SER A 30 -2.65 0.43 -7.37
C SER A 30 -2.13 0.67 -5.96
N MET A 31 -1.33 -0.27 -5.41
CA MET A 31 -0.72 -0.13 -4.10
C MET A 31 0.27 1.03 -4.06
N LEU A 32 1.07 1.21 -5.12
CA LEU A 32 1.98 2.36 -5.25
C LEU A 32 1.22 3.69 -5.18
N VAL A 33 0.09 3.82 -5.90
CA VAL A 33 -0.75 5.03 -5.88
C VAL A 33 -1.32 5.27 -4.48
N VAL A 34 -1.82 4.23 -3.82
CA VAL A 34 -2.38 4.35 -2.46
C VAL A 34 -1.30 4.74 -1.44
N VAL A 35 -0.10 4.16 -1.52
CA VAL A 35 1.03 4.53 -0.65
C VAL A 35 1.38 6.01 -0.83
N ILE A 36 1.43 6.52 -2.06
CA ILE A 36 1.67 7.95 -2.32
C ILE A 36 0.55 8.82 -1.70
N ALA A 37 -0.72 8.41 -1.85
CA ALA A 37 -1.85 9.14 -1.27
C ALA A 37 -1.82 9.14 0.27
N LEU A 38 -1.35 8.06 0.90
CA LEU A 38 -1.22 7.98 2.36
C LEU A 38 -0.18 8.96 2.92
N GLN A 39 0.85 9.31 2.16
CA GLN A 39 1.82 10.35 2.55
C GLN A 39 1.21 11.75 2.58
N ALA A 40 0.10 11.95 1.86
CA ALA A 40 -0.61 13.21 1.78
C ALA A 40 -1.64 13.41 2.91
N TRP A 41 -1.52 12.74 4.06
CA TRP A 41 -2.54 12.77 5.12
C TRP A 41 -2.89 14.19 5.61
N ARG A 42 -1.93 15.12 5.60
CA ARG A 42 -2.17 16.55 5.91
C ARG A 42 -2.98 17.29 4.84
N LEU A 43 -2.94 16.80 3.60
CA LEU A 43 -3.72 17.31 2.48
C LEU A 43 -5.11 16.68 2.44
N THR A 44 -5.22 15.40 2.80
CA THR A 44 -6.45 14.61 2.66
C THR A 44 -7.30 14.54 3.94
N GLY A 45 -6.70 14.84 5.09
CA GLY A 45 -7.31 14.70 6.41
C GLY A 45 -7.19 13.28 6.97
N VAL A 46 -7.25 13.19 8.30
CA VAL A 46 -7.14 11.91 9.05
C VAL A 46 -8.17 10.86 8.60
N PRO A 47 -9.47 11.18 8.43
CA PRO A 47 -10.45 10.16 8.05
C PRO A 47 -10.12 9.48 6.72
N LEU A 48 -9.68 10.25 5.71
CA LEU A 48 -9.33 9.66 4.41
C LEU A 48 -8.04 8.83 4.51
N HIS A 49 -7.08 9.25 5.34
CA HIS A 49 -5.87 8.47 5.60
C HIS A 49 -6.18 7.10 6.21
N GLU A 50 -7.04 7.03 7.22
CA GLU A 50 -7.43 5.76 7.87
C GLU A 50 -8.12 4.82 6.88
N TRP A 51 -9.05 5.33 6.07
CA TRP A 51 -9.75 4.50 5.08
C TRP A 51 -8.86 4.03 3.94
N LEU A 52 -7.95 4.88 3.45
CA LEU A 52 -6.93 4.47 2.50
C LEU A 52 -6.00 3.41 3.09
N ALA A 53 -5.69 3.47 4.39
CA ALA A 53 -4.85 2.47 5.06
C ALA A 53 -5.55 1.11 5.13
N ILE A 54 -6.87 1.08 5.39
CA ILE A 54 -7.68 -0.14 5.34
C ILE A 54 -7.73 -0.71 3.92
N GLY A 55 -7.94 0.13 2.90
CA GLY A 55 -7.89 -0.29 1.50
C GLY A 55 -6.53 -0.87 1.12
N LEU A 56 -5.43 -0.25 1.58
CA LEU A 56 -4.08 -0.75 1.39
C LEU A 56 -3.89 -2.11 2.08
N LEU A 57 -4.45 -2.34 3.27
CA LEU A 57 -4.34 -3.62 3.98
C LEU A 57 -4.94 -4.75 3.14
N ALA A 58 -6.14 -4.54 2.62
CA ALA A 58 -6.80 -5.50 1.75
C ALA A 58 -5.96 -5.78 0.48
N ALA A 59 -5.38 -4.73 -0.12
CA ALA A 59 -4.52 -4.88 -1.29
C ALA A 59 -3.21 -5.64 -0.98
N VAL A 60 -2.58 -5.40 0.17
CA VAL A 60 -1.39 -6.14 0.64
C VAL A 60 -1.71 -7.61 0.85
N VAL A 61 -2.84 -7.93 1.50
CA VAL A 61 -3.28 -9.32 1.68
C VAL A 61 -3.51 -9.99 0.33
N ALA A 62 -4.21 -9.33 -0.60
CA ALA A 62 -4.42 -9.85 -1.94
C ALA A 62 -3.09 -10.08 -2.69
N HIS A 63 -2.15 -9.14 -2.60
CA HIS A 63 -0.81 -9.28 -3.16
C HIS A 63 -0.09 -10.51 -2.59
N LEU A 64 -0.08 -10.69 -1.27
CA LEU A 64 0.56 -11.83 -0.62
C LEU A 64 -0.06 -13.17 -1.02
N LEU A 65 -1.39 -13.25 -1.09
CA LEU A 65 -2.10 -14.47 -1.51
C LEU A 65 -1.80 -14.81 -2.98
N LEU A 66 -1.79 -13.83 -3.87
CA LEU A 66 -1.47 -14.03 -5.29
C LEU A 66 -0.02 -14.46 -5.51
N HIS A 67 0.88 -14.02 -4.63
CA HIS A 67 2.29 -14.35 -4.62
C HIS A 67 2.68 -15.43 -3.59
N TRP A 68 1.71 -16.17 -3.04
CA TRP A 68 1.95 -17.14 -1.95
C TRP A 68 3.00 -18.19 -2.30
N SER A 69 2.98 -18.72 -3.52
CA SER A 69 3.98 -19.68 -4.01
C SER A 69 5.40 -19.10 -4.02
N TRP A 70 5.55 -17.79 -4.21
CA TRP A 70 6.84 -17.11 -4.10
C TRP A 70 7.26 -17.02 -2.63
N VAL A 71 6.35 -16.60 -1.74
CA VAL A 71 6.61 -16.53 -0.29
C VAL A 71 7.07 -17.88 0.25
N GLU A 72 6.35 -18.96 -0.07
CA GLU A 72 6.65 -20.32 0.37
C GLU A 72 7.97 -20.86 -0.21
N LYS A 73 8.24 -20.58 -1.49
CA LYS A 73 9.50 -21.00 -2.13
C LYS A 73 10.69 -20.26 -1.56
N TRP A 74 10.52 -19.01 -1.13
CA TRP A 74 11.61 -18.18 -0.61
C TRP A 74 11.81 -18.31 0.89
N SER A 75 10.77 -18.56 1.68
CA SER A 75 10.91 -18.94 3.10
C SER A 75 11.77 -20.19 3.26
N ARG A 76 11.62 -21.16 2.35
CA ARG A 76 12.47 -22.36 2.30
C ARG A 76 13.88 -22.12 1.77
N ARG A 77 14.11 -21.04 1.01
CA ARG A 77 15.42 -20.70 0.41
C ARG A 77 16.25 -19.73 1.25
N LEU A 78 15.76 -19.32 2.42
CA LEU A 78 16.52 -18.54 3.40
C LEU A 78 17.89 -19.13 3.73
N LEU A 79 18.06 -20.45 3.55
CA LEU A 79 19.28 -21.20 3.82
C LEU A 79 20.04 -21.63 2.56
N ALA A 80 19.55 -21.29 1.36
CA ALA A 80 20.14 -21.75 0.10
C ALA A 80 21.16 -20.72 -0.46
N PRO A 81 22.27 -21.18 -1.07
CA PRO A 81 23.19 -20.29 -1.79
C PRO A 81 22.45 -19.63 -2.96
N GLY A 82 22.55 -18.31 -3.04
CA GLY A 82 21.89 -17.48 -4.05
C GLY A 82 22.72 -16.23 -4.34
N THR A 83 22.45 -15.58 -5.47
CA THR A 83 23.19 -14.38 -5.90
C THR A 83 23.00 -13.21 -4.92
N ALA A 84 23.97 -12.29 -4.86
CA ALA A 84 23.89 -11.11 -3.99
C ALA A 84 22.60 -10.30 -4.24
N ARG A 85 22.19 -10.15 -5.51
CA ARG A 85 20.92 -9.51 -5.90
C ARG A 85 19.70 -10.19 -5.30
N ALA A 86 19.68 -11.53 -5.27
CA ALA A 86 18.58 -12.28 -4.68
C ALA A 86 18.48 -12.07 -3.17
N ARG A 87 19.62 -12.04 -2.47
CA ARG A 87 19.68 -11.78 -1.03
C ARG A 87 19.22 -10.36 -0.68
N ILE A 88 19.69 -9.36 -1.42
CA ILE A 88 19.26 -7.96 -1.24
C ILE A 88 17.77 -7.80 -1.48
N ASN A 89 17.24 -8.36 -2.58
CA ASN A 89 15.81 -8.28 -2.88
C ASN A 89 14.96 -8.96 -1.81
N TYR A 90 15.44 -10.08 -1.26
CA TYR A 90 14.76 -10.76 -0.15
C TYR A 90 14.77 -9.91 1.12
N ALA A 91 15.94 -9.44 1.56
CA ALA A 91 16.06 -8.61 2.75
C ALA A 91 15.19 -7.35 2.64
N LEU A 92 15.19 -6.71 1.47
CA LEU A 92 14.36 -5.56 1.18
C LEU A 92 12.86 -5.86 1.28
N ASN A 93 12.40 -6.99 0.71
CA ASN A 93 11.00 -7.39 0.78
C ASN A 93 10.58 -7.73 2.21
N LEU A 94 11.45 -8.39 2.97
CA LEU A 94 11.20 -8.71 4.38
C LEU A 94 11.11 -7.44 5.22
N THR A 95 12.06 -6.52 5.07
CA THR A 95 12.04 -5.24 5.78
C THR A 95 10.82 -4.42 5.40
N LEU A 96 10.44 -4.38 4.12
CA LEU A 96 9.23 -3.71 3.66
C LEU A 96 7.97 -4.32 4.29
N PHE A 97 7.88 -5.65 4.36
CA PHE A 97 6.76 -6.33 5.00
C PHE A 97 6.67 -6.03 6.50
N LEU A 98 7.79 -6.11 7.23
CA LEU A 98 7.82 -5.84 8.66
C LEU A 98 7.48 -4.38 8.98
N THR A 99 8.05 -3.45 8.22
CA THR A 99 7.83 -2.02 8.43
C THR A 99 6.42 -1.59 8.05
N MET A 100 5.83 -2.15 6.98
CA MET A 100 4.41 -1.93 6.69
C MET A 100 3.49 -2.53 7.75
N THR A 101 3.77 -3.74 8.22
CA THR A 101 2.98 -4.36 9.28
C THR A 101 3.04 -3.51 10.56
N ALA A 102 4.23 -3.04 10.95
CA ALA A 102 4.40 -2.16 12.08
C ALA A 102 3.67 -0.82 11.91
N ALA A 103 3.75 -0.20 10.72
CA ALA A 103 3.05 1.06 10.41
C ALA A 103 1.53 0.90 10.50
N MET A 104 0.99 -0.19 9.97
CA MET A 104 -0.45 -0.47 10.01
C MET A 104 -0.92 -0.78 11.43
N ALA A 105 -0.23 -1.67 12.15
CA ALA A 105 -0.59 -2.04 13.51
C ALA A 105 -0.53 -0.83 14.46
N SER A 106 0.53 -0.03 14.38
CA SER A 106 0.64 1.20 15.16
C SER A 106 -0.38 2.26 14.74
N GLY A 107 -0.72 2.36 13.45
CA GLY A 107 -1.78 3.26 12.97
C GLY A 107 -3.14 2.91 13.56
N PHE A 108 -3.54 1.63 13.51
CA PHE A 108 -4.78 1.18 14.15
C PHE A 108 -4.77 1.35 15.66
N ALA A 109 -3.60 1.15 16.29
CA ALA A 109 -3.44 1.38 17.72
C ALA A 109 -3.62 2.86 18.06
N ILE A 110 -3.12 3.81 17.26
CA ILE A 110 -3.35 5.26 17.44
C ILE A 110 -4.85 5.58 17.37
N SER A 111 -5.58 4.99 16.42
CA SER A 111 -7.04 5.22 16.29
C SER A 111 -7.86 4.72 17.48
N LYS A 112 -7.31 3.83 18.33
CA LYS A 112 -8.00 3.20 19.47
C LYS A 112 -7.43 3.57 20.84
N VAL A 113 -6.11 3.84 20.94
CA VAL A 113 -5.34 3.95 22.19
C VAL A 113 -4.28 5.04 22.06
N VAL A 114 -4.36 6.03 22.97
CA VAL A 114 -3.49 7.21 23.00
C VAL A 114 -2.25 6.95 23.85
N LEU A 115 -1.31 6.15 23.35
CA LEU A 115 0.04 6.07 23.95
C LEU A 115 1.06 6.67 22.98
N PRO A 116 1.99 7.54 23.46
CA PRO A 116 2.97 8.21 22.60
C PRO A 116 3.91 7.24 21.88
N LEU A 117 4.08 6.04 22.44
CA LEU A 117 4.84 4.95 21.83
C LEU A 117 4.31 4.58 20.43
N TRP A 118 2.98 4.55 20.24
CA TRP A 118 2.38 4.16 18.96
C TRP A 118 2.63 5.20 17.87
N HIS A 119 2.57 6.48 18.21
CA HIS A 119 2.91 7.57 17.29
C HIS A 119 4.36 7.49 16.82
N GLY A 120 5.31 7.30 17.75
CA GLY A 120 6.72 7.14 17.41
C GLY A 120 6.98 5.92 16.53
N ILE A 121 6.36 4.78 16.84
CA ILE A 121 6.47 3.55 16.03
C ILE A 121 5.88 3.79 14.64
N HIS A 122 4.71 4.41 14.53
CA HIS A 122 4.05 4.66 13.25
C HIS A 122 4.87 5.58 12.35
N GLU A 123 5.38 6.68 12.90
CA GLU A 123 6.20 7.62 12.14
C GLU A 123 7.53 7.00 11.69
N PHE A 124 8.21 6.28 12.57
CA PHE A 124 9.47 5.62 12.22
C PHE A 124 9.24 4.53 11.16
N SER A 125 8.30 3.63 11.41
CA SER A 125 8.02 2.51 10.52
C SER A 125 7.55 2.99 9.15
N SER A 126 6.66 3.99 9.07
CA SER A 126 6.18 4.54 7.79
C SER A 126 7.30 5.17 6.95
N ARG A 127 8.24 5.90 7.57
CA ARG A 127 9.40 6.48 6.87
C ARG A 127 10.31 5.40 6.30
N VAL A 128 10.62 4.37 7.08
CA VAL A 128 11.45 3.25 6.61
C VAL A 128 10.73 2.46 5.53
N ALA A 129 9.43 2.22 5.69
CA ALA A 129 8.62 1.49 4.74
C ALA A 129 8.53 2.22 3.39
N LEU A 130 8.40 3.55 3.40
CA LEU A 130 8.43 4.37 2.20
C LEU A 130 9.78 4.31 1.47
N ALA A 131 10.90 4.39 2.21
CA ALA A 131 12.23 4.24 1.64
C ALA A 131 12.45 2.82 1.05
N CYS A 132 11.99 1.79 1.75
CA CYS A 132 12.04 0.41 1.26
C CYS A 132 11.18 0.21 0.01
N ALA A 133 9.98 0.80 -0.05
CA ALA A 133 9.11 0.76 -1.22
C ALA A 133 9.76 1.43 -2.44
N ALA A 134 10.42 2.57 -2.25
CA ALA A 134 11.16 3.26 -3.29
C ALA A 134 12.31 2.40 -3.83
N LEU A 135 13.09 1.78 -2.93
CA LEU A 135 14.19 0.89 -3.32
C LEU A 135 13.67 -0.39 -3.98
N HIS A 136 12.54 -0.91 -3.51
CA HIS A 136 11.90 -2.10 -4.08
C HIS A 136 11.47 -1.85 -5.53
N LEU A 137 10.85 -0.69 -5.77
CA LEU A 137 10.48 -0.21 -7.10
C LEU A 137 11.73 -0.03 -7.98
N ALA A 138 12.80 0.56 -7.45
CA ALA A 138 14.05 0.76 -8.18
C ALA A 138 14.69 -0.56 -8.62
N LEU A 139 14.73 -1.56 -7.74
CA LEU A 139 15.36 -2.87 -8.00
C LEU A 139 14.54 -3.73 -8.99
N ASN A 140 13.22 -3.56 -9.02
CA ASN A 140 12.29 -4.32 -9.85
C ASN A 140 11.77 -3.55 -11.07
N TRP A 141 12.29 -2.34 -11.33
CA TRP A 141 11.84 -1.42 -12.39
C TRP A 141 11.68 -2.08 -13.77
N ASP A 142 12.67 -2.89 -14.16
CA ASP A 142 12.67 -3.52 -15.49
C ASP A 142 11.55 -4.56 -15.64
N ARG A 143 11.15 -5.23 -14.55
CA ARG A 143 10.04 -6.19 -14.58
C ARG A 143 8.69 -5.51 -14.81
N LEU A 144 8.56 -4.26 -14.37
CA LEU A 144 7.35 -3.45 -14.50
C LEU A 144 7.20 -2.85 -15.91
N PHE A 145 8.30 -2.38 -16.52
CA PHE A 145 8.27 -1.61 -17.77
C PHE A 145 8.77 -2.32 -19.03
N VAL A 146 9.44 -3.48 -18.94
CA VAL A 146 9.97 -4.20 -20.12
C VAL A 146 8.88 -5.01 -20.85
N ARG A 147 7.78 -5.37 -20.18
CA ARG A 147 6.58 -5.85 -20.89
C ARG A 147 5.77 -4.64 -21.29
N ARG A 148 5.47 -4.48 -22.59
CA ARG A 148 4.51 -3.47 -23.07
C ARG A 148 3.09 -4.06 -22.97
N PRO A 149 2.33 -3.87 -21.86
CA PRO A 149 0.90 -4.12 -21.93
C PRO A 149 0.32 -3.13 -22.95
N ARG A 150 -0.70 -3.55 -23.70
CA ARG A 150 -1.53 -2.60 -24.46
C ARG A 150 -2.07 -1.58 -23.45
N PHE A 151 -1.49 -0.38 -23.46
CA PHE A 151 -1.66 0.67 -22.45
C PHE A 151 -3.15 0.91 -22.14
N ARG A 152 -4.03 0.89 -23.16
CA ARG A 152 -5.49 1.07 -23.03
C ARG A 152 -6.22 0.00 -22.21
N ALA A 153 -5.81 -1.27 -22.25
CA ALA A 153 -6.49 -2.33 -21.51
C ALA A 153 -6.02 -2.41 -20.05
N LEU A 154 -4.76 -2.03 -19.79
CA LEU A 154 -4.23 -1.89 -18.45
C LEU A 154 -4.85 -0.66 -17.78
N THR A 155 -4.85 0.50 -18.45
CA THR A 155 -5.47 1.71 -17.89
C THR A 155 -6.95 1.50 -17.61
N ALA A 156 -7.70 0.81 -18.48
CA ALA A 156 -9.10 0.50 -18.23
C ALA A 156 -9.30 -0.37 -16.96
N ARG A 157 -8.48 -1.41 -16.75
CA ARG A 157 -8.60 -2.29 -15.57
C ARG A 157 -8.07 -1.66 -14.28
N VAL A 158 -6.98 -0.90 -14.36
CA VAL A 158 -6.49 -0.06 -13.26
C VAL A 158 -7.57 0.95 -12.91
N ALA A 159 -8.20 1.58 -13.88
CA ALA A 159 -9.32 2.48 -13.65
C ALA A 159 -10.50 1.75 -13.01
N THR A 160 -10.86 0.53 -13.43
CA THR A 160 -11.96 -0.23 -12.79
C THR A 160 -11.63 -0.59 -11.34
N ILE A 161 -10.42 -1.06 -11.04
CA ILE A 161 -10.03 -1.43 -9.67
C ILE A 161 -9.83 -0.19 -8.80
N ALA A 162 -9.23 0.87 -9.34
CA ALA A 162 -9.14 2.16 -8.66
C ALA A 162 -10.53 2.74 -8.42
N VAL A 163 -11.47 2.64 -9.37
CA VAL A 163 -12.87 3.02 -9.19
C VAL A 163 -13.54 2.13 -8.15
N ALA A 164 -13.29 0.82 -8.12
CA ALA A 164 -13.84 -0.06 -7.10
C ALA A 164 -13.28 0.28 -5.70
N ILE A 165 -11.99 0.56 -5.57
CA ILE A 165 -11.36 1.03 -4.33
C ILE A 165 -11.94 2.39 -3.95
N VAL A 166 -12.08 3.33 -4.90
CA VAL A 166 -12.69 4.65 -4.65
C VAL A 166 -14.15 4.50 -4.25
N ILE A 167 -14.93 3.62 -4.88
CA ILE A 167 -16.32 3.35 -4.52
C ILE A 167 -16.38 2.74 -3.12
N VAL A 168 -15.56 1.74 -2.82
CA VAL A 168 -15.50 1.13 -1.48
C VAL A 168 -15.11 2.19 -0.47
N SER A 169 -14.02 2.93 -0.67
CA SER A 169 -13.58 4.02 0.21
C SER A 169 -14.59 5.16 0.32
N THR A 170 -15.35 5.47 -0.73
CA THR A 170 -16.40 6.51 -0.72
C THR A 170 -17.64 6.01 0.00
N ALA A 171 -18.07 4.76 -0.23
CA ALA A 171 -19.17 4.14 0.49
C ALA A 171 -18.85 4.07 1.99
N VAL A 172 -17.62 3.72 2.29
CA VAL A 172 -17.06 3.65 3.62
C VAL A 172 -16.93 5.05 4.28
N TYR A 173 -16.46 6.06 3.55
CA TYR A 173 -16.47 7.46 3.98
C TYR A 173 -17.89 8.00 4.20
N ALA A 174 -18.83 7.63 3.33
CA ALA A 174 -20.23 7.98 3.47
C ALA A 174 -20.84 7.29 4.70
N ILE A 175 -20.48 6.03 4.97
CA ILE A 175 -20.84 5.32 6.21
C ILE A 175 -20.29 6.06 7.43
N ASP A 176 -19.05 6.53 7.43
CA ASP A 176 -18.49 7.33 8.54
C ASP A 176 -19.25 8.66 8.76
N ARG A 177 -19.76 9.29 7.69
CA ARG A 177 -20.57 10.51 7.80
C ARG A 177 -22.00 10.28 8.25
N VAL A 178 -22.55 9.11 7.96
CA VAL A 178 -23.93 8.72 8.29
C VAL A 178 -23.99 8.04 9.66
N MET A 179 -22.93 7.32 10.03
CA MET A 179 -22.77 6.79 11.38
C MET A 179 -22.59 7.96 12.33
N PRO A 180 -23.43 8.08 13.37
CA PRO A 180 -23.10 8.93 14.50
C PRO A 180 -21.71 8.53 14.97
N ARG A 181 -20.81 9.52 15.15
CA ARG A 181 -19.55 9.25 15.83
C ARG A 181 -19.90 8.47 17.08
N PRO A 182 -19.21 7.35 17.39
CA PRO A 182 -19.36 6.76 18.70
C PRO A 182 -18.81 7.79 19.67
N ASP A 183 -19.67 8.68 20.16
CA ASP A 183 -19.55 9.17 21.50
C ASP A 183 -19.39 7.90 22.30
N ILE A 184 -18.20 7.71 22.87
CA ILE A 184 -17.88 6.50 23.60
C ILE A 184 -18.92 6.43 24.71
N MET A 185 -19.96 5.63 24.52
CA MET A 185 -21.04 5.49 25.48
C MET A 185 -20.50 4.57 26.55
N LEU A 186 -20.02 5.15 27.63
CA LEU A 186 -19.74 4.40 28.84
C LEU A 186 -21.10 3.97 29.41
N ILE A 187 -21.46 2.71 29.22
CA ILE A 187 -22.58 2.12 29.95
C ILE A 187 -22.09 2.01 31.40
N THR A 188 -22.53 2.94 32.25
CA THR A 188 -22.29 2.82 33.69
C THR A 188 -22.94 1.52 34.19
N ARG A 189 -22.35 0.89 35.22
CA ARG A 189 -22.76 -0.43 35.73
C ARG A 189 -24.25 -0.54 36.11
N ASP A 190 -24.91 0.60 36.35
CA ASP A 190 -26.33 0.71 36.68
C ASP A 190 -27.28 0.95 35.48
N GLY A 191 -26.77 0.97 34.24
CA GLY A 191 -27.59 0.97 33.01
C GLY A 191 -28.49 2.19 32.77
N ARG A 192 -28.47 3.20 33.64
CA ARG A 192 -29.42 4.33 33.64
C ARG A 192 -28.88 5.66 33.11
N ARG A 193 -27.58 5.79 32.82
CA ARG A 193 -26.98 7.04 32.32
C ARG A 193 -26.15 6.77 31.07
N ILE A 194 -26.51 7.44 29.98
CA ILE A 194 -25.72 7.53 28.75
C ILE A 194 -24.92 8.82 28.88
N GLU A 195 -23.64 8.73 29.23
CA GLU A 195 -22.74 9.87 29.20
C GLU A 195 -21.91 9.83 27.92
N HIS A 196 -21.95 10.92 27.16
CA HIS A 196 -21.10 11.11 25.99
C HIS A 196 -19.66 11.24 26.50
N ALA A 197 -18.82 10.20 26.37
CA ALA A 197 -17.41 10.40 26.74
C ALA A 197 -16.75 11.30 25.70
N ALA A 198 -16.05 12.31 26.20
CA ALA A 198 -15.30 13.23 25.37
C ALA A 198 -14.34 12.47 24.43
N PRO A 199 -14.09 12.97 23.20
CA PRO A 199 -13.14 12.35 22.29
C PRO A 199 -11.79 12.14 23.00
N PRO A 200 -11.05 11.07 22.66
CA PRO A 200 -9.76 10.78 23.28
C PRO A 200 -8.87 12.03 23.34
N PRO A 201 -8.12 12.27 24.44
CA PRO A 201 -7.40 13.52 24.69
C PRO A 201 -6.38 13.97 23.62
N ASP A 202 -6.11 13.13 22.62
CA ASP A 202 -5.19 13.42 21.51
C ASP A 202 -5.89 14.02 20.28
N ILE A 203 -7.10 13.54 19.96
CA ILE A 203 -7.90 14.10 18.84
C ILE A 203 -8.36 15.52 19.20
N THR A 204 -8.48 15.79 20.51
CA THR A 204 -8.73 17.13 21.03
C THR A 204 -7.52 18.06 20.95
N LYS A 205 -6.29 17.51 20.81
CA LYS A 205 -5.06 18.28 20.60
C LYS A 205 -4.75 18.54 19.13
N LEU A 206 -5.24 17.68 18.23
CA LEU A 206 -5.15 17.90 16.79
C LEU A 206 -5.87 19.21 16.41
N ARG A 207 -5.19 20.08 15.67
CA ARG A 207 -5.83 21.31 15.18
C ARG A 207 -6.92 20.93 14.17
N ARG A 208 -7.94 21.80 14.03
CA ARG A 208 -9.09 21.56 13.13
C ARG A 208 -8.70 21.25 11.68
N ASP A 209 -7.53 21.73 11.24
CA ASP A 209 -6.91 21.51 9.92
C ASP A 209 -5.99 20.28 9.84
N GLU A 210 -5.77 19.56 10.94
CA GLU A 210 -5.17 18.22 10.94
C GLU A 210 -6.25 17.15 10.83
N ILE A 211 -7.47 17.46 11.31
CA ILE A 211 -8.65 16.60 11.15
C ILE A 211 -9.25 16.75 9.73
N ALA A 212 -9.08 17.90 9.08
CA ALA A 212 -9.67 18.23 7.78
C ALA A 212 -8.60 18.59 6.72
N PRO A 213 -8.89 18.41 5.41
CA PRO A 213 -7.98 18.78 4.31
C PRO A 213 -7.40 20.19 4.42
N SER A 214 -6.08 20.35 4.26
CA SER A 214 -5.41 21.65 4.37
C SER A 214 -4.25 21.81 3.37
N ALA A 215 -4.21 22.96 2.68
CA ALA A 215 -3.11 23.30 1.74
C ALA A 215 -1.74 23.46 2.43
N ARG A 216 -1.70 23.57 3.76
CA ARG A 216 -0.43 23.60 4.53
C ARG A 216 0.30 22.26 4.51
N GLY A 217 -0.36 21.18 4.09
CA GLY A 217 0.28 19.89 3.85
C GLY A 217 1.13 19.82 2.58
N ILE A 218 1.08 20.84 1.69
CA ILE A 218 1.76 20.79 0.38
C ILE A 218 3.29 20.77 0.55
N PRO A 219 3.93 21.67 1.32
CA PRO A 219 5.38 21.67 1.45
C PRO A 219 5.98 20.34 1.95
N PRO A 220 5.51 19.73 3.07
CA PRO A 220 6.07 18.46 3.52
C PRO A 220 5.82 17.31 2.55
N PHE A 221 4.67 17.29 1.85
CA PHE A 221 4.37 16.29 0.83
C PHE A 221 5.33 16.37 -0.36
N VAL A 222 5.61 17.58 -0.86
CA VAL A 222 6.55 17.80 -1.98
C VAL A 222 7.96 17.36 -1.60
N VAL A 223 8.45 17.78 -0.42
CA VAL A 223 9.78 17.40 0.07
C VAL A 223 9.92 15.88 0.16
N GLN A 224 8.93 15.21 0.75
CA GLN A 224 8.95 13.76 0.88
C GLN A 224 8.89 13.05 -0.49
N SER A 225 8.07 13.55 -1.42
CA SER A 225 7.98 13.02 -2.78
C SER A 225 9.29 13.14 -3.55
N ILE A 226 9.98 14.28 -3.41
CA ILE A 226 11.32 14.48 -4.00
C ILE A 226 12.32 13.49 -3.40
N ALA A 227 12.35 13.34 -2.08
CA ALA A 227 13.26 12.40 -1.42
C ALA A 227 13.06 10.95 -1.90
N VAL A 228 11.80 10.51 -2.02
CA VAL A 228 11.44 9.19 -2.55
C VAL A 228 11.91 9.02 -4.00
N ALA A 229 11.66 10.03 -4.84
CA ALA A 229 12.09 10.00 -6.24
C ALA A 229 13.62 9.90 -6.35
N VAL A 230 14.35 10.67 -5.54
CA VAL A 230 15.82 10.61 -5.49
C VAL A 230 16.30 9.22 -5.05
N ILE A 231 15.75 8.65 -3.97
CA ILE A 231 16.09 7.30 -3.52
C ILE A 231 15.85 6.27 -4.63
N ALA A 232 14.71 6.35 -5.33
CA ALA A 232 14.39 5.43 -6.40
C ALA A 232 15.37 5.55 -7.59
N VAL A 233 15.69 6.78 -8.03
CA VAL A 233 16.58 7.03 -9.18
C VAL A 233 18.03 6.67 -8.85
N VAL A 234 18.53 7.14 -7.70
CA VAL A 234 19.91 6.85 -7.24
C VAL A 234 20.06 5.37 -6.94
N GLY A 235 19.09 4.77 -6.24
CA GLY A 235 19.06 3.34 -5.95
C GLY A 235 19.15 2.51 -7.23
N ARG A 236 18.41 2.90 -8.29
CA ARG A 236 18.48 2.23 -9.59
C ARG A 236 19.89 2.32 -10.21
N LYS A 237 20.51 3.51 -10.19
CA LYS A 237 21.84 3.73 -10.78
C LYS A 237 22.91 2.94 -10.02
N VAL A 238 22.88 2.97 -8.70
CA VAL A 238 23.85 2.27 -7.84
C VAL A 238 23.67 0.75 -7.89
N LEU A 239 22.43 0.26 -7.82
CA LEU A 239 22.16 -1.18 -7.85
C LEU A 239 22.50 -1.82 -9.19
N ARG A 240 22.31 -1.10 -10.32
CA ARG A 240 22.77 -1.58 -11.64
C ARG A 240 24.28 -1.70 -11.72
N LEU A 241 25.02 -0.69 -11.24
CA LEU A 241 26.49 -0.68 -11.31
C LEU A 241 27.18 -1.73 -10.43
N ARG A 242 26.50 -2.29 -9.42
CA ARG A 242 27.09 -3.25 -8.47
C ARG A 242 26.55 -4.67 -8.56
N LEU A 243 25.42 -4.89 -9.25
CA LEU A 243 24.74 -6.19 -9.31
C LEU A 243 24.60 -6.77 -10.73
N ASP A 244 25.03 -6.00 -11.74
CA ASP A 244 25.29 -6.48 -13.10
C ASP A 244 26.81 -6.75 -13.23
#